data_AF-A0A352SXD8-F1
#
_entry.id   AF-A0A352SXD8-F1
#
_cell.length_a   1.000
_cell.length_b   1.000
_cell.length_c   1.000
_cell.angle_alpha   90.00
_cell.angle_beta   90.00
_cell.angle_gamma   90.00
#
_symmetry.space_group_name_H-M   'P 1'
#
loop_
_entity.id
_entity.type
_entity.pdbx_description
1 polymer ?
#
loop_
_entity_poly.entity_id
_entity_poly.type
_entity_poly.pdbx_seq_one_letter_code
_entity_poly.pdbx_strand_id
1 'polypeptide(L)'
;MLDEKYIVNRIKELCDKKQMTMYALSKKTGISQSSLSNLMKRGSTPTFYTLGRICDGLGITLPQFFSDDIGKLELSSEQKRVLEMWESLTDKEKEAVEIYVRGMKLK
;
A
#
# COMPACT_ATOMS: atom_id res chain seq x y z
N MET A 1 -12.84 3.97 -9.29
CA MET A 1 -12.45 2.72 -9.97
C MET A 1 -10.94 2.77 -10.16
N LEU A 2 -10.22 1.65 -10.03
CA LEU A 2 -8.78 1.58 -10.31
C LEU A 2 -8.58 1.71 -11.82
N ASP A 3 -8.54 2.95 -12.31
CA ASP A 3 -8.34 3.27 -13.72
C ASP A 3 -6.93 3.80 -13.98
N GLU A 4 -6.61 4.03 -15.25
CA GLU A 4 -5.31 4.51 -15.69
C GLU A 4 -4.90 5.82 -15.03
N LYS A 5 -5.88 6.71 -14.80
CA LYS A 5 -5.68 8.00 -14.17
C LYS A 5 -5.33 7.84 -12.69
N TYR A 6 -5.98 6.93 -11.98
CA TYR A 6 -5.64 6.58 -10.61
C TYR A 6 -4.19 6.11 -10.51
N ILE A 7 -3.77 5.15 -11.35
CA ILE A 7 -2.40 4.60 -11.30
C ILE A 7 -1.36 5.71 -11.54
N VAL A 8 -1.55 6.53 -12.57
CA VAL A 8 -0.63 7.62 -12.90
C VAL A 8 -0.56 8.66 -11.78
N ASN A 9 -1.70 9.07 -11.23
CA ASN A 9 -1.74 10.03 -10.14
C ASN A 9 -1.08 9.48 -8.88
N ARG A 10 -1.30 8.21 -8.58
CA ARG A 10 -0.71 7.55 -7.42
C ARG A 10 0.80 7.45 -7.52
N ILE A 11 1.36 7.12 -8.69
CA ILE A 11 2.81 7.11 -8.89
C ILE A 11 3.39 8.53 -8.67
N LYS A 12 2.73 9.58 -9.18
CA LYS A 12 3.18 10.97 -8.99
C LYS A 12 3.15 11.36 -7.52
N GLU A 13 2.04 11.11 -6.84
CA GLU A 13 1.87 11.39 -5.40
C GLU A 13 2.98 10.71 -4.56
N LEU A 14 3.27 9.44 -4.84
CA LEU A 14 4.31 8.69 -4.15
C LEU A 14 5.72 9.22 -4.44
N CYS A 15 5.97 9.66 -5.67
CA CYS A 15 7.22 10.33 -6.03
C CYS A 15 7.36 11.65 -5.26
N ASP A 16 6.31 12.47 -5.22
CA ASP A 16 6.31 13.77 -4.53
C ASP A 16 6.53 13.60 -3.02
N LYS A 17 5.80 12.68 -2.38
CA LYS A 17 5.96 12.33 -0.95
C LYS A 17 7.38 11.90 -0.60
N LYS A 18 8.11 11.28 -1.54
CA LYS A 18 9.48 10.80 -1.36
C LYS A 18 10.52 11.75 -1.97
N GLN A 19 10.12 12.94 -2.44
CA GLN A 19 10.99 13.90 -3.14
C GLN A 19 11.78 13.25 -4.29
N MET A 20 11.16 12.30 -4.99
CA MET A 20 11.79 11.50 -6.03
C MET A 20 11.45 12.05 -7.41
N THR A 21 12.46 12.42 -8.19
CA THR A 21 12.24 12.83 -9.58
C THR A 21 11.95 11.62 -10.48
N MET A 22 11.28 11.85 -11.61
CA MET A 22 11.08 10.81 -12.63
C MET A 22 12.40 10.23 -13.17
N TYR A 23 13.47 11.04 -13.21
CA TYR A 23 14.81 10.55 -13.52
C TYR A 23 15.32 9.56 -12.46
N ALA A 24 15.22 9.93 -11.18
CA ALA A 24 15.63 9.06 -10.08
C ALA A 24 14.82 7.75 -10.08
N LEU A 25 13.51 7.81 -10.32
CA LEU A 25 12.65 6.63 -10.46
C LEU A 25 13.09 5.76 -11.64
N SER A 26 13.42 6.34 -12.80
CA SER A 26 13.90 5.59 -13.96
C SER A 26 15.17 4.78 -13.64
N LYS A 27 16.10 5.38 -12.89
CA LYS A 27 17.35 4.72 -12.47
C LYS A 27 17.10 3.61 -11.47
N LYS A 28 16.21 3.82 -10.49
CA LYS A 28 15.87 2.81 -9.47
C LYS A 28 15.09 1.62 -10.02
N THR A 29 14.19 1.87 -10.97
CA THR A 29 13.31 0.83 -11.53
C THR A 29 13.93 0.08 -12.72
N GLY A 30 14.99 0.63 -13.33
CA GLY A 30 15.52 0.14 -14.60
C GLY A 30 14.53 0.28 -15.77
N ILE A 31 13.53 1.15 -15.64
CA ILE A 31 12.60 1.53 -16.72
C ILE A 31 13.14 2.81 -17.34
N SER A 32 13.19 2.89 -18.68
CA SER A 32 13.68 4.09 -19.35
C SER A 32 12.82 5.32 -19.00
N GLN A 33 13.44 6.51 -18.99
CA GLN A 33 12.69 7.75 -18.76
C GLN A 33 11.60 7.98 -19.80
N SER A 34 11.84 7.63 -21.06
CA SER A 34 10.85 7.77 -22.12
C SER A 34 9.66 6.84 -21.91
N SER A 35 9.89 5.60 -21.47
CA SER A 35 8.82 4.66 -21.10
C SER A 35 7.99 5.18 -19.92
N LEU A 36 8.63 5.68 -18.86
CA LEU A 36 7.91 6.28 -17.73
C LEU A 36 7.16 7.56 -18.14
N SER A 37 7.75 8.41 -18.99
CA SER A 37 7.08 9.61 -19.48
C SER A 37 5.85 9.27 -20.33
N ASN A 38 5.96 8.25 -21.20
CA ASN A 38 4.85 7.76 -22.01
C ASN A 38 3.75 7.18 -21.13
N LEU A 39 4.09 6.39 -20.11
CA LEU A 39 3.15 5.87 -19.11
C LEU A 39 2.34 7.01 -18.46
N MET A 40 3.03 8.07 -18.04
CA MET A 40 2.42 9.22 -17.37
C MET A 40 1.57 10.11 -18.30
N LYS A 41 1.91 10.17 -19.59
CA LYS A 41 1.26 11.05 -20.59
C LYS A 41 0.08 10.38 -21.29
N ARG A 42 0.27 9.14 -21.75
CA ARG A 42 -0.77 8.40 -22.50
C ARG A 42 -1.83 7.84 -21.58
N GLY A 43 -1.55 7.74 -20.28
CA GLY A 43 -2.44 7.10 -19.33
C GLY A 43 -2.65 5.66 -19.71
N SER A 44 -1.59 4.90 -20.03
CA SER A 44 -1.72 3.46 -20.28
C SER A 44 -1.60 2.70 -18.97
N THR A 45 -2.39 1.65 -18.76
CA THR A 45 -2.21 0.78 -17.58
C THR A 45 -0.86 0.05 -17.65
N PRO A 46 0.06 0.22 -16.68
CA PRO A 46 1.29 -0.57 -16.66
C PRO A 46 0.92 -2.04 -16.40
N THR A 47 1.69 -2.96 -16.98
CA THR A 47 1.56 -4.38 -16.61
C THR A 47 1.82 -4.54 -15.11
N PHE A 48 1.29 -5.62 -14.53
CA PHE A 48 1.57 -5.97 -13.13
C PHE A 48 3.08 -6.00 -12.83
N TYR A 49 3.87 -6.57 -13.74
CA TYR A 49 5.34 -6.61 -13.63
C TYR A 49 5.95 -5.21 -13.62
N THR A 50 5.54 -4.34 -14.53
CA THR A 50 6.04 -2.96 -14.60
C THR A 50 5.67 -2.17 -13.33
N LEU A 51 4.44 -2.32 -12.84
CA LEU A 51 3.98 -1.68 -11.62
C LEU A 51 4.75 -2.21 -10.39
N GLY A 52 5.03 -3.51 -10.34
CA GLY A 52 5.88 -4.12 -9.31
C GLY A 52 7.27 -3.47 -9.26
N ARG A 53 7.95 -3.34 -10.41
CA ARG A 53 9.25 -2.66 -10.48
C ARG A 53 9.18 -1.20 -10.01
N ILE A 54 8.08 -0.50 -10.32
CA ILE A 54 7.85 0.87 -9.85
C ILE A 54 7.71 0.91 -8.32
N CYS A 55 6.96 -0.02 -7.74
CA CYS A 55 6.82 -0.16 -6.29
C CYS A 55 8.17 -0.44 -5.62
N ASP A 56 8.96 -1.36 -6.18
CA ASP A 56 10.32 -1.66 -5.70
C ASP A 56 11.22 -0.41 -5.74
N GLY A 57 11.17 0.33 -6.86
CA GLY A 57 11.92 1.58 -7.00
C GLY A 57 11.48 2.69 -6.02
N LEU A 58 10.21 2.68 -5.62
CA LEU A 58 9.66 3.57 -4.59
C LEU A 58 9.90 3.06 -3.16
N GLY A 59 10.36 1.82 -3.00
CA GLY A 59 10.54 1.17 -1.71
C GLY A 59 9.22 0.97 -0.96
N ILE A 60 8.18 0.53 -1.68
CA ILE A 60 6.88 0.16 -1.11
C ILE A 60 6.44 -1.19 -1.70
N THR A 61 5.52 -1.86 -1.02
CA THR A 61 4.86 -3.06 -1.55
C THR A 61 3.71 -2.68 -2.48
N LEU A 62 3.29 -3.64 -3.31
CA LEU A 62 2.15 -3.42 -4.20
C LEU A 62 0.83 -3.17 -3.41
N PRO A 63 0.53 -3.83 -2.29
CA PRO A 63 -0.61 -3.43 -1.44
C PRO A 63 -0.50 -1.99 -0.92
N GLN A 64 0.70 -1.55 -0.53
CA GLN A 64 0.94 -0.16 -0.11
C GLN A 64 0.71 0.85 -1.24
N PHE A 65 0.92 0.45 -2.49
CA PHE A 65 0.60 1.28 -3.64
C PHE A 65 -0.91 1.59 -3.70
N PHE A 66 -1.76 0.60 -3.44
CA PHE A 66 -3.22 0.72 -3.50
C PHE A 66 -3.89 1.17 -2.20
N SER A 67 -3.16 1.28 -1.10
CA SER A 67 -3.69 1.80 0.18
C SER A 67 -3.58 3.33 0.24
N ASP A 68 -4.66 4.02 0.62
CA ASP A 68 -4.64 5.48 0.82
C ASP A 68 -3.69 5.91 1.95
N ASP A 69 -3.38 4.99 2.87
CA ASP A 69 -2.52 5.23 4.03
C ASP A 69 -1.46 4.13 4.14
N ILE A 70 -0.22 4.47 3.78
CA ILE A 70 0.94 3.58 3.88
C ILE A 70 1.19 3.19 5.35
N GLY A 71 0.82 4.07 6.30
CA GLY A 71 1.00 3.83 7.73
C GLY A 71 -0.02 2.87 8.35
N LYS A 72 -1.19 2.66 7.72
CA LYS A 72 -2.24 1.75 8.24
C LYS A 72 -2.01 0.28 7.93
N LEU A 73 -1.06 -0.05 7.07
CA LEU A 73 -0.81 -1.44 6.66
C LEU A 73 0.04 -2.21 7.67
N GLU A 74 0.79 -1.50 8.51
CA GLU A 74 1.57 -2.11 9.58
C GLU A 74 0.81 -2.03 10.90
N LEU A 75 0.49 -3.20 11.45
CA LEU A 75 -0.04 -3.30 12.80
C LEU A 75 1.02 -2.83 13.80
N SER A 76 0.61 -2.01 14.78
CA SER A 76 1.46 -1.64 15.91
C SER A 76 1.85 -2.88 16.72
N SER A 77 2.93 -2.80 17.49
CA SER A 77 3.34 -3.91 18.39
C SER A 77 2.25 -4.25 19.41
N GLU A 78 1.40 -3.29 19.78
CA GLU A 78 0.24 -3.55 20.62
C GLU A 78 -0.83 -4.34 19.87
N GLN A 79 -1.17 -3.93 18.64
CA GLN A 79 -2.13 -4.65 17.81
C GLN A 79 -1.68 -6.08 17.49
N LYS A 80 -0.39 -6.28 17.19
CA LYS A 80 0.19 -7.62 16.95
C LYS A 80 0.03 -8.54 18.16
N ARG A 81 0.34 -8.04 19.37
CA ARG A 81 0.16 -8.81 20.62
C ARG A 81 -1.28 -9.25 20.85
N VAL A 82 -2.25 -8.38 20.55
CA VAL A 82 -3.68 -8.74 20.66
C VAL A 82 -4.04 -9.86 19.68
N LEU A 83 -3.53 -9.82 18.45
CA LEU A 83 -3.77 -10.89 17.47
C LEU A 83 -3.09 -12.21 17.86
N GLU A 84 -1.86 -12.16 18.37
CA GLU A 84 -1.16 -13.37 18.85
C GLU A 84 -1.95 -14.05 19.98
N MET A 85 -2.49 -13.27 20.92
CA MET A 85 -3.37 -13.79 21.96
C MET A 85 -4.65 -14.37 21.37
N TRP A 86 -5.27 -13.66 20.41
CA TRP A 86 -6.49 -14.10 19.74
C TRP A 86 -6.35 -15.46 19.07
N GLU A 87 -5.22 -15.74 18.41
CA GLU A 87 -4.97 -17.03 17.75
C GLU A 87 -4.94 -18.21 18.74
N SER A 88 -4.59 -17.98 20.01
CA SER A 88 -4.58 -19.03 21.04
C SER A 88 -5.94 -19.32 21.67
N LEU A 89 -6.95 -18.47 21.41
CA LEU A 89 -8.27 -18.58 22.05
C LEU A 89 -9.14 -19.66 21.38
N THR A 90 -9.94 -20.33 22.20
CA THR A 90 -11.05 -21.17 21.74
C THR A 90 -12.18 -20.31 21.16
N ASP A 91 -13.08 -20.93 20.39
CA ASP A 91 -14.22 -20.21 19.78
C ASP A 91 -15.10 -19.50 20.83
N LYS A 92 -15.30 -20.12 22.00
CA LYS A 92 -16.06 -19.50 23.11
C LYS A 92 -15.35 -18.29 23.71
N GLU A 93 -14.03 -18.33 23.82
CA GLU A 93 -13.24 -17.21 24.33
C GLU A 93 -13.18 -16.07 23.32
N LYS A 94 -13.07 -16.39 22.02
CA LYS A 94 -13.18 -15.39 20.94
C LYS A 94 -14.54 -14.69 20.97
N GLU A 95 -15.63 -15.44 21.12
CA GLU A 95 -16.98 -14.88 21.27
C GLU A 95 -17.08 -13.93 22.47
N ALA A 96 -16.53 -14.31 23.62
CA ALA A 96 -16.49 -13.46 24.80
C ALA A 96 -15.69 -12.16 24.54
N VAL A 97 -14.51 -12.25 23.91
CA VAL A 97 -13.71 -11.07 23.55
C VAL A 97 -14.48 -10.13 22.62
N GLU A 98 -15.21 -10.65 21.61
CA GLU A 98 -16.03 -9.82 20.74
C GLU A 98 -17.12 -9.07 21.50
N ILE A 99 -17.80 -9.74 22.44
CA ILE A 99 -18.81 -9.11 23.30
C ILE A 99 -18.20 -7.97 24.11
N TYR A 100 -17.05 -8.19 24.75
CA TYR A 100 -16.38 -7.16 25.53
C TYR A 100 -15.94 -5.96 24.68
N VAL A 101 -15.28 -6.20 23.54
CA VAL A 101 -14.81 -5.12 22.65
C VAL A 101 -15.99 -4.34 22.09
N ARG A 102 -17.09 -5.01 21.72
CA ARG A 102 -18.32 -4.35 21.26
C ARG A 102 -18.93 -3.49 22.35
N GLY A 103 -18.96 -3.99 23.60
CA GLY A 103 -19.42 -3.23 24.76
C GLY A 103 -18.59 -1.98 25.04
N MET A 104 -17.28 -2.02 24.80
CA MET A 104 -16.38 -0.86 24.98
C MET A 104 -16.56 0.22 23.90
N LYS A 105 -17.00 -0.14 22.69
CA LYS A 105 -17.25 0.81 21.58
C LYS A 105 -18.56 1.58 21.72
N LEU A 106 -19.43 1.24 22.68
CA LEU A 106 -20.69 1.94 22.94
C LEU A 106 -20.45 3.17 23.84
N LYS A 107 -19.82 4.21 23.30
CA LYS A 107 -19.87 5.59 23.79
C LYS A 107 -19.79 6.57 22.62
#